data_AF-A0AAV8WT38-F1
#
_entry.id   AF-A0AAV8WT38-F1
#
_cell.length_a   1.000
_cell.length_b   1.000
_cell.length_c   1.000
_cell.angle_alpha   90.00
_cell.angle_beta   90.00
_cell.angle_gamma   90.00
#
_symmetry.space_group_name_H-M   'P 1'
#
loop_
_entity.id
_entity.type
_entity.pdbx_description
1 polymer ?
#
loop_
_entity_poly.entity_id
_entity_poly.type
_entity_poly.pdbx_seq_one_letter_code
_entity_poly.pdbx_strand_id
1 'polypeptide(L)'
;MLVHGFDRANIHVHYWSRDFQNDQKRQFIASCIEEYPVERIRNRTGSRGGKRKTSLKYFFIVHGRRVNVCRTYFLNTLSTSQTSVRFALSKRQVSGVVQSD
;
A
#
# COMPACT_ATOMS: atom_id res chain seq x y z
N MET A 1 -0.20 18.07 -6.61
CA MET A 1 -1.52 17.47 -6.94
C MET A 1 -1.98 16.70 -5.73
N LEU A 2 -3.12 17.09 -5.16
CA LEU A 2 -3.72 16.45 -4.00
C LEU A 2 -4.85 15.53 -4.47
N VAL A 3 -5.09 14.44 -3.74
CA VAL A 3 -6.30 13.63 -3.93
C VAL A 3 -7.46 14.47 -3.40
N HIS A 4 -8.46 14.78 -4.23
CA HIS A 4 -9.63 15.55 -3.80
C HIS A 4 -10.63 14.64 -3.06
N GLY A 5 -11.55 15.22 -2.29
CA GLY A 5 -12.50 14.46 -1.46
C GLY A 5 -13.39 13.50 -2.27
N PHE A 6 -13.73 13.87 -3.50
CA PHE A 6 -14.49 13.03 -4.43
C PHE A 6 -13.71 11.79 -4.88
N ASP A 7 -12.43 11.95 -5.21
CA ASP A 7 -11.55 10.84 -5.60
C ASP A 7 -11.41 9.81 -4.49
N ARG A 8 -11.29 10.29 -3.24
CA ARG A 8 -11.24 9.43 -2.06
C ARG A 8 -12.49 8.58 -1.92
N ALA A 9 -13.67 9.17 -2.10
CA ALA A 9 -14.94 8.45 -2.01
C ALA A 9 -15.05 7.39 -3.11
N ASN A 10 -14.67 7.73 -4.35
CA ASN A 10 -14.68 6.80 -5.47
C ASN A 10 -13.72 5.62 -5.26
N ILE A 11 -12.50 5.88 -4.79
CA ILE A 11 -11.53 4.83 -4.46
C ILE A 11 -12.11 3.89 -3.40
N HIS A 12 -12.73 4.44 -2.34
CA HIS A 12 -13.33 3.65 -1.28
C HIS A 12 -14.48 2.78 -1.80
N VAL A 13 -15.40 3.37 -2.57
CA VAL A 13 -16.56 2.66 -3.14
C VAL A 13 -16.11 1.54 -4.08
N HIS A 14 -15.17 1.82 -4.97
CA HIS A 14 -14.63 0.81 -5.88
C HIS A 14 -13.95 -0.34 -5.12
N TYR A 15 -13.11 -0.01 -4.13
CA TYR A 15 -12.42 -1.01 -3.31
C TYR A 15 -13.38 -1.89 -2.51
N TRP A 16 -14.48 -1.33 -2.00
CA TRP A 16 -15.49 -2.06 -1.24
C TRP A 16 -16.65 -2.60 -2.09
N SER A 17 -16.57 -2.53 -3.42
CA SER A 17 -17.59 -3.11 -4.30
C SER A 17 -17.73 -4.62 -4.04
N ARG A 18 -18.96 -5.12 -4.20
CA ARG A 18 -19.28 -6.55 -3.94
C ARG A 18 -18.54 -7.49 -4.89
N ASP A 19 -18.28 -7.02 -6.11
CA ASP A 19 -17.57 -7.79 -7.13
C ASP A 19 -16.05 -7.85 -6.88
N PHE A 20 -15.55 -7.01 -5.95
CA PHE A 20 -14.13 -6.91 -5.66
C PHE A 20 -13.71 -7.93 -4.60
N GLN A 21 -13.24 -9.08 -5.08
CA GLN A 21 -12.83 -10.21 -4.25
C GLN A 21 -11.61 -9.89 -3.37
N ASN A 22 -11.40 -10.70 -2.33
CA ASN A 22 -10.31 -10.48 -1.37
C ASN A 22 -8.92 -10.50 -2.02
N ASP A 23 -8.71 -11.30 -3.07
CA ASP A 23 -7.42 -11.35 -3.74
C ASP A 23 -7.20 -10.14 -4.65
N GLN A 24 -8.24 -9.64 -5.32
CA GLN A 24 -8.19 -8.37 -6.05
C GLN A 24 -7.93 -7.19 -5.11
N LYS A 25 -8.53 -7.19 -3.91
CA LYS A 25 -8.25 -6.20 -2.85
C LYS A 25 -6.79 -6.21 -2.43
N ARG A 26 -6.20 -7.40 -2.24
CA ARG A 26 -4.77 -7.55 -1.90
C ARG A 26 -3.87 -7.05 -3.03
N GLN A 27 -4.19 -7.40 -4.27
CA GLN A 27 -3.46 -6.95 -5.45
C GLN A 27 -3.52 -5.42 -5.60
N PHE A 28 -4.70 -4.83 -5.38
CA PHE A 28 -4.86 -3.37 -5.41
C PHE A 28 -4.03 -2.67 -4.34
N ILE A 29 -4.02 -3.19 -3.11
CA ILE A 29 -3.16 -2.67 -2.05
C ILE A 29 -1.68 -2.76 -2.46
N ALA A 30 -1.27 -3.91 -2.99
CA ALA A 30 0.11 -4.14 -3.40
C ALA A 30 0.52 -3.24 -4.58
N SER A 31 -0.39 -2.96 -5.53
CA SER A 31 -0.11 -2.09 -6.68
C SER A 31 -0.01 -0.61 -6.30
N CYS A 32 -0.63 -0.21 -5.19
CA CYS A 32 -0.60 1.15 -4.65
C CYS A 32 0.55 1.42 -3.67
N ILE A 33 1.47 0.45 -3.49
CA ILE A 33 2.58 0.53 -2.55
C ILE A 33 3.88 0.21 -3.25
N GLU A 34 4.87 1.07 -3.03
CA GLU A 34 6.23 0.86 -3.49
C GLU A 34 7.17 0.68 -2.29
N GLU A 35 7.95 -0.39 -2.33
CA GLU A 35 9.02 -0.65 -1.38
C GLU A 35 10.29 0.06 -1.87
N TYR A 36 10.88 0.90 -1.02
CA TYR A 36 12.16 1.53 -1.31
C TYR A 36 13.21 1.14 -0.26
N PRO A 37 14.46 0.88 -0.67
CA PRO A 37 15.54 0.57 0.25
C PRO A 37 15.84 1.79 1.12
N VAL A 38 16.07 1.56 2.42
CA VAL A 38 16.46 2.64 3.33
C VAL A 38 17.96 2.88 3.17
N GLU A 39 18.34 3.82 2.31
CA GLU A 39 19.75 4.16 2.03
C GLU A 39 20.49 4.73 3.24
N ARG A 40 19.78 5.44 4.13
CA ARG A 40 20.39 6.06 5.32
C ARG A 40 20.12 5.24 6.57
N ILE A 41 21.03 4.33 6.89
CA ILE A 41 21.05 3.64 8.19
C ILE A 41 21.77 4.56 9.18
N ARG A 42 21.04 5.16 10.12
CA ARG A 42 21.68 5.76 11.30
C ARG A 42 22.09 4.63 12.23
N ASN A 43 23.39 4.53 12.54
CA ASN A 43 23.89 3.62 13.57
C ASN A 43 23.27 4.02 14.92
N ARG A 44 22.14 3.40 15.26
CA ARG A 44 21.53 3.55 16.58
C ARG A 44 22.10 2.48 17.48
N THR A 45 22.82 2.89 18.52
CA THR A 45 23.30 2.03 19.59
C THR A 45 22.08 1.51 20.36
N GLY A 46 21.80 0.20 20.26
CA GLY A 46 20.70 -0.47 20.96
C GLY A 46 20.03 -1.61 20.16
N SER A 47 19.31 -2.50 20.85
CA SER A 47 18.74 -3.76 20.31
C SER A 47 17.71 -3.61 19.17
N ARG A 48 17.36 -2.37 18.79
CA ARG A 48 16.46 -1.99 17.70
C ARG A 48 17.17 -1.35 16.50
N GLY A 49 18.49 -1.22 16.52
CA GLY A 49 19.30 -0.72 15.40
C GLY A 49 19.18 -1.62 14.15
N GLY A 50 18.99 -1.03 12.98
CA GLY A 50 19.25 -1.70 11.69
C GLY A 50 18.20 -2.70 11.15
N LYS A 51 17.05 -2.94 11.81
CA LYS A 51 16.12 -4.00 11.37
C LYS A 51 15.21 -3.64 10.18
N ARG A 52 14.95 -2.35 9.90
CA ARG A 52 14.08 -1.94 8.79
C ARG A 52 14.92 -1.71 7.53
N LYS A 53 15.02 -2.75 6.69
CA LYS A 53 15.76 -2.73 5.41
C LYS A 53 14.99 -1.97 4.31
N THR A 54 13.66 -1.94 4.40
CA THR A 54 12.78 -1.31 3.42
C THR A 54 11.79 -0.37 4.10
N SER A 55 11.41 0.68 3.37
CA SER A 55 10.35 1.59 3.75
C SER A 55 9.29 1.62 2.65
N LEU A 56 8.07 1.99 3.02
CA LEU A 56 6.90 1.90 2.15
C LEU A 56 6.44 3.30 1.74
N LYS A 57 6.33 3.54 0.43
CA LYS A 57 5.65 4.70 -0.14
C LYS A 57 4.26 4.29 -0.59
N TYR A 58 3.26 5.04 -0.14
CA TYR A 58 1.87 4.82 -0.50
C TYR A 58 1.47 5.84 -1.56
N PHE A 59 0.69 5.41 -2.54
CA PHE A 59 0.17 6.28 -3.57
C PHE A 59 -1.19 5.79 -4.06
N PHE A 60 -1.92 6.65 -4.74
CA PHE A 60 -3.10 6.27 -5.52
C PHE A 60 -2.91 6.72 -6.96
N ILE A 61 -3.50 5.98 -7.90
CA ILE A 61 -3.61 6.41 -9.29
C ILE A 61 -4.96 7.09 -9.45
N VAL A 62 -4.95 8.40 -9.64
CA VAL A 62 -6.15 9.23 -9.79
C VAL A 62 -6.05 9.94 -11.13
N HIS A 63 -7.05 9.77 -12.00
CA HIS A 63 -7.05 10.30 -13.38
C HIS A 63 -5.76 9.96 -14.16
N GLY A 64 -5.27 8.72 -14.02
CA GLY A 64 -4.04 8.27 -14.67
C GLY A 64 -2.75 8.86 -14.09
N ARG A 65 -2.82 9.64 -13.02
CA ARG A 65 -1.66 10.25 -12.35
C ARG A 65 -1.39 9.60 -11.01
N ARG A 66 -0.11 9.35 -10.73
CA ARG A 66 0.35 8.86 -9.44
C ARG A 66 0.36 10.01 -8.42
N VAL A 67 -0.44 9.89 -7.38
CA VAL A 67 -0.50 10.83 -6.25
C VAL A 67 0.04 10.15 -5.01
N ASN A 68 1.19 10.63 -4.52
CA ASN A 68 1.77 10.11 -3.28
C ASN A 68 0.95 10.57 -2.08
N VAL A 69 0.69 9.64 -1.17
CA VAL A 69 -0.08 9.89 0.05
C VAL A 69 0.67 9.37 1.27
N CYS A 70 0.38 9.95 2.43
CA CYS A 70 0.90 9.40 3.67
C CYS A 70 0.18 8.09 4.01
N ARG A 71 0.83 7.27 4.83
CA ARG A 71 0.27 6.00 5.30
C ARG A 71 -1.13 6.17 5.91
N THR A 72 -1.31 7.16 6.77
CA THR A 72 -2.59 7.40 7.48
C THR A 72 -3.71 7.68 6.48
N TYR A 73 -3.43 8.50 5.46
CA TYR A 73 -4.41 8.81 4.42
C TYR A 73 -4.81 7.56 3.65
N PHE A 74 -3.84 6.73 3.26
CA PHE A 74 -4.10 5.46 2.56
C PHE A 74 -5.00 4.52 3.37
N LEU A 75 -4.64 4.28 4.63
CA LEU A 75 -5.38 3.38 5.52
C LEU A 75 -6.81 3.89 5.78
N ASN A 76 -6.96 5.19 6.03
CA ASN A 76 -8.27 5.82 6.24
C ASN A 76 -9.12 5.84 4.96
N THR A 77 -8.49 5.89 3.78
CA THR A 77 -9.20 5.86 2.49
C THR A 77 -9.75 4.48 2.18
N LEU A 78 -9.03 3.41 2.53
CA LEU A 78 -9.49 2.04 2.31
C LEU A 78 -10.24 1.46 3.51
N SER A 79 -10.28 2.17 4.64
CA SER A 79 -10.81 1.66 5.92
C SER A 79 -10.14 0.33 6.31
N THR A 80 -8.81 0.26 6.16
CA THR A 80 -8.02 -0.97 6.42
C THR A 80 -6.93 -0.75 7.45
N SER A 81 -6.49 -1.85 8.08
CA SER A 81 -5.41 -1.84 9.06
C SER A 81 -4.03 -1.99 8.40
N GLN A 82 -2.98 -1.54 9.09
CA GLN A 82 -1.62 -1.80 8.61
C GLN A 82 -1.31 -3.30 8.53
N THR A 83 -1.89 -4.12 9.40
CA THR A 83 -1.71 -5.58 9.39
C THR A 83 -2.23 -6.16 8.07
N SER A 84 -3.39 -5.72 7.62
CA SER A 84 -3.98 -6.12 6.33
C SER A 84 -3.07 -5.76 5.16
N VAL A 85 -2.47 -4.56 5.19
CA VAL A 85 -1.51 -4.12 4.19
C VAL A 85 -0.25 -4.98 4.20
N ARG A 86 0.32 -5.26 5.38
CA ARG A 86 1.50 -6.12 5.48
C ARG A 86 1.22 -7.54 4.99
N PHE A 87 0.02 -8.06 5.26
CA PHE A 87 -0.40 -9.38 4.78
C PHE A 87 -0.58 -9.40 3.25
N ALA A 88 -1.16 -8.35 2.68
CA ALA A 88 -1.24 -8.18 1.22
C ALA A 88 0.15 -8.12 0.58
N LEU A 89 1.09 -7.41 1.21
CA LEU A 89 2.49 -7.33 0.76
C LEU A 89 3.28 -8.63 1.00
N SER A 90 3.03 -9.39 2.07
CA SER A 90 3.73 -10.66 2.29
C SER A 90 3.27 -11.76 1.34
N LYS A 91 2.01 -11.68 0.88
CA LYS A 91 1.47 -12.54 -0.18
C LYS A 91 1.86 -12.10 -1.58
N ARG A 92 2.52 -10.94 -1.70
CA ARG A 92 3.12 -10.48 -2.96
C ARG A 92 4.29 -11.41 -3.26
N GLN A 93 4.07 -12.40 -4.11
CA GLN A 93 5.16 -13.26 -4.55
C GLN A 93 6.21 -12.41 -5.27
N VAL A 94 7.48 -12.71 -5.03
CA VAL A 94 8.68 -12.00 -5.51
C VAL A 94 8.77 -11.94 -7.04
N SER A 95 7.91 -12.65 -7.76
CA SER A 95 7.91 -12.73 -9.22
C SER A 95 6.48 -12.66 -9.77
N GLY A 96 6.02 -11.45 -10.10
CA GLY A 96 5.22 -11.08 -11.27
C GLY A 96 3.95 -11.83 -11.72
N VAL A 97 3.51 -12.94 -11.12
CA VAL A 97 2.36 -13.71 -11.63
C VAL A 97 1.48 -14.19 -10.47
N VAL A 98 0.20 -13.85 -10.54
CA VAL A 98 -0.85 -14.31 -9.62
C VAL A 98 -1.25 -15.72 -10.05
N GLN A 99 -1.13 -16.71 -9.17
CA GLN A 99 -1.87 -17.96 -9.31
C GLN A 99 -3.31 -17.74 -8.86
N SER A 100 -4.24 -18.05 -9.75
CA SER A 100 -5.63 -18.34 -9.43
C SER A 100 -5.69 -19.70 -8.74
N ASP A 101 -6.49 -19.81 -7.68
CA ASP A 101 -6.98 -21.10 -7.18
C ASP A 101 -8.03 -21.64 -8.16
#